data_AF-A0A8J4RQY3-F1
#
_entry.id   AF-A0A8J4RQY3-F1
#
_cell.length_a   1.000
_cell.length_b   1.000
_cell.length_c   1.000
_cell.angle_alpha   90.00
_cell.angle_beta   90.00
_cell.angle_gamma   90.00
#
_symmetry.space_group_name_H-M   'P 1'
#
loop_
_entity.id
_entity.type
_entity.pdbx_description
1 polymer ?
#
loop_
_entity_poly.entity_id
_entity_poly.type
_entity_poly.pdbx_seq_one_letter_code
_entity_poly.pdbx_strand_id
1 'polypeptide(L)'
;MKDFKLWTITFLIIAKMVVTESQIPTTLDGPFKPVTHRLDPSLRKGSSDLPMDDPRIKRNVTSNFPEQIALAISSPTSVWVSWVTGDAQVGSNLTGLDPSSVLSEVWYGKESGKYTSVAKGVSTVYSQLYPFKGLLNYTSGIIHHVRLKDLQPKTKYYYKCGDSSIPAMSGENVFETFPTPSPNSYPHRIAVIGDLGLTSNTTTTIDHLIQNDPSMILMVGDLSYANQYQTTGGKGVPSFSRAFPDAPIRETYQPRWDAWGRYAG
;
A
#
# COMPACT_ATOMS: atom_id res chain seq x y z
N MET A 1 -33.65 33.16 -69.67
CA MET A 1 -32.65 32.85 -68.63
C MET A 1 -33.33 31.87 -67.68
N LYS A 2 -32.88 30.61 -67.64
CA LYS A 2 -33.61 29.49 -67.03
C LYS A 2 -33.38 29.47 -65.51
N ASP A 3 -34.46 29.44 -64.74
CA ASP A 3 -34.43 29.24 -63.29
C ASP A 3 -33.98 27.80 -62.96
N PHE A 4 -32.89 27.69 -62.22
CA PHE A 4 -32.35 26.42 -61.74
C PHE A 4 -32.71 26.26 -60.26
N LYS A 5 -33.77 25.50 -59.96
CA LYS A 5 -34.11 25.09 -58.59
C LYS A 5 -33.25 23.90 -58.19
N LEU A 6 -32.27 24.13 -57.33
CA LEU A 6 -31.46 23.10 -56.71
C LEU A 6 -32.26 22.45 -55.57
N TRP A 7 -32.58 21.17 -55.69
CA TRP A 7 -33.17 20.38 -54.60
C TRP A 7 -32.04 19.73 -53.79
N THR A 8 -31.85 20.17 -52.55
CA THR A 8 -30.93 19.54 -51.60
C THR A 8 -31.66 18.38 -50.92
N ILE A 9 -31.29 17.14 -51.25
CA ILE A 9 -31.78 15.94 -50.56
C ILE A 9 -30.83 15.65 -49.40
N THR A 10 -31.27 15.92 -48.18
CA THR A 10 -30.53 15.56 -46.96
C THR A 10 -30.83 14.11 -46.60
N PHE A 11 -29.85 13.22 -46.75
CA PHE A 11 -29.92 11.85 -46.22
C PHE A 11 -29.57 11.86 -44.73
N LEU A 12 -30.55 11.61 -43.86
CA LEU A 12 -30.30 11.26 -42.45
C LEU A 12 -29.90 9.79 -42.36
N ILE A 13 -28.62 9.52 -42.12
CA ILE A 13 -28.14 8.20 -41.73
C ILE A 13 -28.39 8.05 -40.23
N ILE A 14 -29.47 7.35 -39.86
CA ILE A 14 -29.68 6.91 -38.48
C ILE A 14 -28.86 5.63 -38.28
N ALA A 15 -27.66 5.78 -37.74
CA ALA A 15 -26.87 4.65 -37.25
C ALA A 15 -27.54 4.11 -35.98
N LYS A 16 -28.26 2.98 -36.08
CA LYS A 16 -28.68 2.22 -34.90
C LYS A 16 -27.45 1.57 -34.28
N MET A 17 -26.87 2.20 -33.25
CA MET A 17 -25.97 1.49 -32.35
C MET A 17 -26.78 0.43 -31.61
N VAL A 18 -26.64 -0.83 -32.03
CA VAL A 18 -27.08 -1.98 -31.25
C VAL A 18 -26.08 -2.12 -30.09
N VAL A 19 -26.43 -1.57 -28.93
CA VAL A 19 -25.76 -1.92 -27.69
C VAL A 19 -26.24 -3.32 -27.33
N THR A 20 -25.44 -4.34 -27.63
CA THR A 20 -25.65 -5.66 -27.04
C THR A 20 -25.23 -5.56 -25.58
N GLU A 21 -26.17 -5.26 -24.69
CA GLU A 21 -25.97 -5.48 -23.25
C GLU A 21 -25.83 -6.99 -23.06
N SER A 22 -24.60 -7.49 -23.10
CA SER A 22 -24.32 -8.82 -22.58
C SER A 22 -24.60 -8.77 -21.08
N GLN A 23 -25.69 -9.39 -20.62
CA GLN A 23 -25.97 -9.51 -19.20
C GLN A 23 -24.76 -10.12 -18.49
N ILE A 24 -24.33 -9.49 -17.39
CA ILE A 24 -23.28 -10.03 -16.53
C ILE A 24 -23.87 -11.27 -15.85
N PRO A 25 -23.28 -12.46 -16.01
CA PRO A 25 -23.78 -13.69 -15.40
C PRO A 25 -23.81 -13.56 -13.87
N THR A 26 -24.82 -14.15 -13.21
CA THR A 26 -24.95 -14.09 -11.75
C THR A 26 -24.87 -15.48 -11.12
N THR A 27 -24.40 -15.57 -9.88
CA THR A 27 -24.32 -16.88 -9.19
C THR A 27 -25.68 -17.51 -8.92
N LEU A 28 -26.78 -16.75 -9.06
CA LEU A 28 -28.15 -17.29 -9.03
C LEU A 28 -28.43 -18.24 -10.20
N ASP A 29 -27.69 -18.11 -11.30
CA ASP A 29 -27.83 -18.94 -12.50
C ASP A 29 -27.14 -20.32 -12.36
N GLY A 30 -26.48 -20.57 -11.23
CA GLY A 30 -25.72 -21.79 -10.95
C GLY A 30 -24.24 -21.69 -11.36
N PRO A 31 -23.50 -22.81 -11.32
CA PRO A 31 -22.08 -22.81 -11.65
C PRO A 31 -21.87 -22.58 -13.16
N PHE A 32 -20.96 -21.66 -13.49
CA PHE A 32 -20.58 -21.42 -14.87
C PHE A 32 -19.62 -22.49 -15.39
N LYS A 33 -19.64 -22.73 -16.71
CA LYS A 33 -18.63 -23.58 -17.36
C LYS A 33 -17.24 -22.97 -17.13
N PRO A 34 -16.23 -23.76 -16.73
CA PRO A 34 -14.87 -23.27 -16.57
C PRO A 34 -14.35 -22.63 -17.87
N VAL A 35 -13.76 -21.44 -17.75
CA VAL A 35 -13.13 -20.72 -18.86
C VAL A 35 -11.64 -20.62 -18.56
N THR A 36 -10.81 -20.89 -19.57
CA THR A 36 -9.35 -20.71 -19.51
C THR A 36 -8.93 -19.78 -20.64
N HIS A 37 -8.35 -18.65 -20.30
CA HIS A 37 -7.74 -17.77 -21.29
C HIS A 37 -6.38 -18.35 -21.72
N ARG A 38 -6.14 -18.39 -23.03
CA ARG A 38 -4.85 -18.84 -23.56
C ARG A 38 -3.75 -17.88 -23.11
N LEU A 39 -2.61 -18.43 -22.72
CA LEU A 39 -1.42 -17.63 -22.43
C LEU A 39 -1.00 -16.89 -23.69
N ASP A 40 -0.89 -15.57 -23.59
CA ASP A 40 -0.30 -14.74 -24.63
C ASP A 40 1.24 -14.86 -24.57
N PRO A 41 1.88 -15.48 -25.59
CA PRO A 41 3.32 -15.70 -25.59
C PRO A 41 4.13 -14.41 -25.76
N SER A 42 3.50 -13.28 -26.13
CA SER A 42 4.16 -11.99 -26.26
C SER A 42 4.40 -11.30 -24.91
N LEU A 43 3.73 -11.76 -23.84
CA LEU A 43 3.88 -11.20 -22.50
C LEU A 43 5.31 -11.41 -21.96
N ARG A 44 5.89 -10.34 -21.42
CA ARG A 44 7.20 -10.37 -20.78
C ARG A 44 7.19 -11.35 -19.60
N LYS A 45 8.23 -12.18 -19.51
CA LYS A 45 8.42 -13.10 -18.39
C LYS A 45 9.06 -12.38 -17.20
N GLY A 46 8.42 -12.48 -16.04
CA GLY A 46 8.87 -11.87 -14.79
C GLY A 46 8.66 -10.35 -14.75
N SER A 47 8.87 -9.79 -13.56
CA SER A 47 8.78 -8.36 -13.31
C SER A 47 10.09 -7.89 -12.67
N SER A 48 10.58 -6.72 -13.07
CA SER A 48 11.81 -6.16 -12.51
C SER A 48 11.47 -5.43 -11.22
N ASP A 49 12.15 -5.79 -10.13
CA ASP A 49 12.07 -5.07 -8.86
C ASP A 49 12.49 -3.60 -9.04
N LEU A 50 11.80 -2.69 -8.34
CA LEU A 50 12.18 -1.29 -8.30
C LEU A 50 13.57 -1.14 -7.67
N PRO A 51 14.46 -0.35 -8.29
CA PRO A 51 15.81 -0.16 -7.78
C PRO A 51 15.76 0.69 -6.51
N MET A 52 16.66 0.42 -5.54
CA MET A 52 16.64 1.06 -4.21
C MET A 52 16.87 2.58 -4.22
N ASP A 53 17.30 3.14 -5.34
CA ASP A 53 17.46 4.57 -5.58
C ASP A 53 16.23 5.22 -6.25
N ASP A 54 15.15 4.47 -6.51
CA ASP A 54 13.89 5.04 -7.01
C ASP A 54 13.37 6.11 -6.02
N PRO A 55 13.05 7.32 -6.51
CA PRO A 55 12.68 8.44 -5.65
C PRO A 55 11.41 8.20 -4.82
N ARG A 56 10.55 7.25 -5.22
CA ARG A 56 9.31 6.90 -4.53
C ARG A 56 9.55 6.00 -3.31
N ILE A 57 10.71 5.34 -3.23
CA ILE A 57 11.05 4.39 -2.15
C ILE A 57 12.25 4.87 -1.33
N LYS A 58 12.89 5.94 -1.79
CA LYS A 58 13.90 6.66 -1.04
C LYS A 58 13.25 7.34 0.17
N ARG A 59 13.99 7.35 1.28
CA ARG A 59 13.62 8.13 2.45
C ARG A 59 13.66 9.62 2.11
N ASN A 60 12.51 10.30 2.23
CA ASN A 60 12.36 11.73 1.90
C ASN A 60 12.15 12.62 3.15
N VAL A 61 12.19 12.03 4.35
CA VAL A 61 12.08 12.74 5.63
C VAL A 61 13.42 12.70 6.37
N THR A 62 13.68 13.70 7.21
CA THR A 62 14.91 13.80 8.01
C THR A 62 14.64 13.47 9.48
N SER A 63 15.65 13.03 10.23
CA SER A 63 15.56 12.86 11.70
C SER A 63 14.36 11.96 12.10
N ASN A 64 13.53 12.39 13.06
CA ASN A 64 12.42 11.61 13.61
C ASN A 64 11.06 11.94 12.98
N PHE A 65 11.04 12.60 11.81
CA PHE A 65 9.78 12.81 11.10
C PHE A 65 9.16 11.46 10.67
N PRO A 66 7.83 11.30 10.79
CA PRO A 66 7.14 10.08 10.37
C PRO A 66 7.31 9.76 8.88
N GLU A 67 7.51 8.48 8.59
CA GLU A 67 7.40 7.87 7.27
C GLU A 67 6.57 6.59 7.33
N GLN A 68 6.25 6.01 6.17
CA GLN A 68 5.54 4.72 6.06
C GLN A 68 4.22 4.74 6.85
N ILE A 69 3.45 5.82 6.70
CA ILE A 69 2.22 6.04 7.47
C ILE A 69 1.15 5.09 6.94
N ALA A 70 0.61 4.24 7.80
CA ALA A 70 -0.39 3.26 7.43
C ALA A 70 -1.59 3.27 8.38
N LEU A 71 -2.77 3.02 7.82
CA LEU A 71 -4.02 2.88 8.55
C LEU A 71 -4.48 1.42 8.54
N ALA A 72 -4.98 0.95 9.67
CA ALA A 72 -5.64 -0.35 9.76
C ALA A 72 -6.95 -0.24 10.54
N ILE A 73 -8.02 -0.81 10.00
CA ILE A 73 -9.32 -0.80 10.66
C ILE A 73 -9.35 -1.77 11.84
N SER A 74 -9.94 -1.35 12.96
CA SER A 74 -10.31 -2.24 14.06
C SER A 74 -11.82 -2.45 14.13
N SER A 75 -12.59 -1.37 14.02
CA SER A 75 -14.05 -1.37 13.94
C SER A 75 -14.51 -0.08 13.24
N PRO A 76 -15.81 0.07 12.92
CA PRO A 76 -16.35 1.33 12.40
C PRO A 76 -16.14 2.55 13.32
N THR A 77 -15.77 2.32 14.57
CA THR A 77 -15.49 3.35 15.59
C THR A 77 -14.03 3.37 16.04
N SER A 78 -13.14 2.60 15.41
CA SER A 78 -11.74 2.49 15.82
C SER A 78 -10.80 2.17 14.66
N VAL A 79 -9.74 2.97 14.55
CA VAL A 79 -8.69 2.86 13.52
C VAL A 79 -7.32 2.88 14.21
N TRP A 80 -6.40 2.07 13.72
CA TRP A 80 -4.99 2.14 14.05
C TRP A 80 -4.26 3.03 13.07
N VAL A 81 -3.45 3.93 13.59
CA VAL A 81 -2.46 4.71 12.83
C VAL A 81 -1.09 4.18 13.20
N SER A 82 -0.32 3.78 12.19
CA SER A 82 1.05 3.30 12.38
C SER A 82 2.01 4.08 11.48
N TRP A 83 3.25 4.24 11.93
CA TRP A 83 4.31 4.89 11.16
C TRP A 83 5.68 4.48 11.69
N VAL A 84 6.73 4.86 10.98
CA VAL A 84 8.13 4.65 11.38
C VAL A 84 8.82 6.00 11.58
N THR A 85 9.71 6.11 12.57
CA THR A 85 10.62 7.24 12.75
C THR A 85 12.07 6.77 12.89
N GLY A 86 13.02 7.65 12.58
CA GLY A 86 14.45 7.33 12.61
C GLY A 86 14.89 6.42 11.45
N ASP A 87 16.20 6.17 11.39
CA ASP A 87 16.81 5.39 10.32
C ASP A 87 16.97 3.91 10.71
N ALA A 88 16.52 3.03 9.82
CA ALA A 88 16.88 1.62 9.89
C ALA A 88 18.38 1.44 9.59
N GLN A 89 18.99 0.40 10.17
CA GLN A 89 20.41 0.13 10.02
C GLN A 89 20.61 -1.26 9.40
N VAL A 90 21.57 -1.35 8.49
CA VAL A 90 22.06 -2.62 7.91
C VAL A 90 23.56 -2.71 8.16
N GLY A 91 24.01 -3.82 8.71
CA GLY A 91 25.44 -4.03 8.93
C GLY A 91 25.76 -5.15 9.89
N SER A 92 27.05 -5.40 10.11
CA SER A 92 27.52 -6.37 11.09
C SER A 92 27.35 -5.88 12.53
N ASN A 93 27.46 -4.56 12.75
CA ASN A 93 27.34 -3.92 14.05
C ASN A 93 26.13 -2.97 14.02
N LEU A 94 25.08 -3.33 14.77
CA LEU A 94 23.88 -2.51 14.89
C LEU A 94 23.92 -1.72 16.18
N THR A 95 23.47 -0.47 16.14
CA THR A 95 23.20 0.33 17.33
C THR A 95 21.72 0.18 17.68
N GLY A 96 21.42 -0.32 18.87
CA GLY A 96 20.04 -0.42 19.34
C GLY A 96 19.39 0.96 19.41
N LEU A 97 18.21 1.10 18.82
CA LEU A 97 17.36 2.28 19.02
C LEU A 97 16.49 2.05 20.26
N ASP A 98 16.38 3.06 21.11
CA ASP A 98 15.43 3.05 22.22
C ASP A 98 14.05 3.50 21.70
N PRO A 99 13.05 2.60 21.63
CA PRO A 99 11.72 2.97 21.13
C PRO A 99 11.04 4.04 21.98
N SER A 100 11.44 4.23 23.25
CA SER A 100 10.87 5.24 24.13
C SER A 100 11.42 6.65 23.90
N SER A 101 12.45 6.79 23.05
CA SER A 101 13.08 8.08 22.74
C SER A 101 12.22 9.01 21.86
N VAL A 102 11.15 8.50 21.25
CA VAL A 102 10.22 9.25 20.41
C VAL A 102 8.79 8.91 20.84
N LEU A 103 7.97 9.94 21.10
CA LEU A 103 6.57 9.77 21.48
C LEU A 103 5.73 9.23 20.33
N SER A 104 4.69 8.48 20.69
CA SER A 104 3.72 7.92 19.75
C SER A 104 2.39 8.64 19.91
N GLU A 105 2.22 9.78 19.24
CA GLU A 105 1.01 10.60 19.35
C GLU A 105 0.28 10.75 18.01
N VAL A 106 -1.05 10.79 18.08
CA VAL A 106 -1.91 11.16 16.96
C VAL A 106 -2.85 12.26 17.40
N TRP A 107 -2.72 13.41 16.76
CA TRP A 107 -3.61 14.56 16.90
C TRP A 107 -4.66 14.45 15.80
N TYR A 108 -5.94 14.46 16.15
CA TYR A 108 -7.03 14.26 15.19
C TYR A 108 -8.28 15.08 15.49
N GLY A 109 -9.08 15.33 14.45
CA GLY A 109 -10.32 16.09 14.53
C GLY A 109 -11.16 15.96 13.26
N LYS A 110 -12.33 16.57 13.24
CA LYS A 110 -13.29 16.50 12.12
C LYS A 110 -13.16 17.67 11.12
N GLU A 111 -12.29 18.62 11.41
CA GLU A 111 -12.02 19.80 10.58
C GLU A 111 -10.52 19.90 10.29
N SER A 112 -10.16 20.20 9.04
CA SER A 112 -8.77 20.40 8.63
C SER A 112 -8.13 21.52 9.46
N GLY A 113 -6.91 21.29 9.93
CA GLY A 113 -6.15 22.20 10.79
C GLY A 113 -6.65 22.30 12.23
N LYS A 114 -7.71 21.59 12.62
CA LYS A 114 -8.27 21.62 13.99
C LYS A 114 -8.32 20.24 14.62
N TYR A 115 -7.31 19.94 15.43
CA TYR A 115 -7.18 18.67 16.13
C TYR A 115 -7.67 18.78 17.57
N THR A 116 -8.93 18.41 17.81
CA THR A 116 -9.58 18.53 19.12
C THR A 116 -9.24 17.37 20.07
N SER A 117 -8.58 16.35 19.58
CA SER A 117 -8.30 15.12 20.33
C SER A 117 -6.88 14.63 20.08
N VAL A 118 -6.28 14.04 21.11
CA VAL A 118 -4.95 13.42 21.04
C VAL A 118 -5.06 12.00 21.58
N ALA A 119 -4.54 11.04 20.82
CA ALA A 119 -4.37 9.67 21.26
C ALA A 119 -2.87 9.36 21.40
N LYS A 120 -2.53 8.56 22.40
CA LYS A 120 -1.16 8.05 22.61
C LYS A 120 -1.13 6.55 22.38
N GLY A 121 0.01 6.05 21.94
CA GLY A 121 0.20 4.63 21.66
C GLY A 121 1.54 4.11 22.16
N VAL A 122 1.99 3.04 21.50
CA VAL A 122 3.22 2.33 21.84
C VAL A 122 4.18 2.35 20.67
N SER A 123 5.46 2.18 20.98
CA SER A 123 6.53 2.06 20.02
C SER A 123 7.34 0.79 20.23
N THR A 124 7.95 0.29 19.17
CA THR A 124 8.80 -0.90 19.19
C THR A 124 9.87 -0.82 18.10
N VAL A 125 10.86 -1.71 18.17
CA VAL A 125 11.91 -1.90 17.16
C VAL A 125 12.05 -3.40 16.99
N TYR A 126 12.32 -3.86 15.77
CA TYR A 126 12.69 -5.24 15.53
C TYR A 126 14.07 -5.33 14.88
N SER A 127 14.71 -6.49 15.04
CA SER A 127 15.97 -6.79 14.38
C SER A 127 15.89 -8.14 13.68
N GLN A 128 16.53 -8.22 12.52
CA GLN A 128 16.77 -9.46 11.78
C GLN A 128 18.26 -9.79 11.92
N LEU A 129 18.57 -10.83 12.68
CA LEU A 129 19.94 -11.18 13.05
C LEU A 129 20.35 -12.52 12.43
N TYR A 130 21.56 -12.57 11.88
CA TYR A 130 22.14 -13.74 11.23
C TYR A 130 23.47 -14.10 11.91
N PRO A 131 23.56 -15.27 12.60
CA PRO A 131 24.77 -15.71 13.28
C PRO A 131 25.78 -16.39 12.33
N PHE A 132 25.87 -15.93 11.09
CA PHE A 132 26.73 -16.52 10.06
C PHE A 132 27.71 -15.48 9.53
N LYS A 133 28.98 -15.88 9.40
CA LYS A 133 30.03 -15.00 8.87
C LYS A 133 29.67 -14.53 7.46
N GLY A 134 29.73 -13.23 7.23
CA GLY A 134 29.47 -12.61 5.92
C GLY A 134 28.02 -12.21 5.68
N LEU A 135 27.08 -12.60 6.55
CA LEU A 135 25.70 -12.10 6.49
C LEU A 135 25.58 -10.79 7.26
N LEU A 136 24.73 -9.88 6.76
CA LEU A 136 24.45 -8.59 7.39
C LEU A 136 23.20 -8.66 8.25
N ASN A 137 23.24 -8.03 9.41
CA ASN A 137 22.08 -7.86 10.28
C ASN A 137 21.30 -6.60 9.89
N TYR A 138 20.06 -6.52 10.37
CA TYR A 138 19.22 -5.34 10.23
C TYR A 138 18.54 -5.00 11.56
N THR A 139 18.37 -3.71 11.85
CA THR A 139 17.40 -3.23 12.84
C THR A 139 16.55 -2.12 12.23
N SER A 140 15.25 -2.13 12.53
CA SER A 140 14.32 -1.14 12.01
C SER A 140 14.54 0.24 12.63
N GLY A 141 13.92 1.25 12.03
CA GLY A 141 13.55 2.47 12.77
C GLY A 141 12.56 2.15 13.91
N ILE A 142 12.15 3.17 14.64
CA ILE A 142 11.15 3.04 15.70
C ILE A 142 9.77 2.98 15.04
N ILE A 143 9.06 1.88 15.27
CA ILE A 143 7.73 1.61 14.73
C ILE A 143 6.71 2.01 15.78
N HIS A 144 5.74 2.84 15.40
CA HIS A 144 4.72 3.39 16.28
C HIS A 144 3.34 2.83 15.93
N HIS A 145 2.53 2.57 16.96
CA HIS A 145 1.14 2.13 16.80
C HIS A 145 0.24 2.89 17.77
N VAL A 146 -0.70 3.67 17.23
CA VAL A 146 -1.69 4.41 18.00
C VAL A 146 -3.09 3.98 17.60
N ARG A 147 -3.90 3.58 18.58
CA ARG A 147 -5.30 3.22 18.37
C ARG A 147 -6.21 4.41 18.66
N LEU A 148 -6.88 4.90 17.63
CA LEU A 148 -8.00 5.84 17.76
C LEU A 148 -9.26 5.06 18.14
N LYS A 149 -10.02 5.58 19.10
CA LYS A 149 -11.23 4.96 19.65
C LYS A 149 -12.35 5.98 19.67
N ASP A 150 -13.57 5.49 19.88
CA ASP A 150 -14.78 6.31 20.03
C ASP A 150 -15.01 7.25 18.84
N LEU A 151 -14.56 6.84 17.64
CA LEU A 151 -14.77 7.56 16.40
C LEU A 151 -16.23 7.44 15.97
N GLN A 152 -16.75 8.49 15.34
CA GLN A 152 -18.06 8.46 14.71
C GLN A 152 -17.95 7.63 13.42
N PRO A 153 -18.85 6.65 13.18
CA PRO A 153 -18.90 5.92 11.92
C PRO A 153 -19.20 6.84 10.73
N LYS A 154 -18.78 6.45 9.52
CA LYS A 154 -18.99 7.21 8.26
C LYS A 154 -18.62 8.70 8.41
N THR A 155 -17.49 8.97 9.05
CA THR A 155 -17.05 10.32 9.38
C THR A 155 -15.61 10.51 8.93
N LYS A 156 -15.37 11.65 8.28
CA LYS A 156 -14.05 12.09 7.86
C LYS A 156 -13.28 12.66 9.06
N TYR A 157 -12.05 12.21 9.23
CA TYR A 157 -11.12 12.69 10.25
C TYR A 157 -9.82 13.16 9.60
N TYR A 158 -9.35 14.31 10.05
CA TYR A 158 -8.03 14.85 9.73
C TYR A 158 -7.09 14.54 10.89
N TYR A 159 -5.86 14.15 10.60
CA TYR A 159 -4.91 13.79 11.65
C TYR A 159 -3.46 14.11 11.28
N LYS A 160 -2.64 14.27 12.33
CA LYS A 160 -1.18 14.29 12.28
C LYS A 160 -0.65 13.26 13.26
N CYS A 161 0.39 12.52 12.89
CA CYS A 161 1.06 11.59 13.78
C CYS A 161 2.51 12.01 14.03
N GLY A 162 3.12 11.50 15.09
CA GLY A 162 4.53 11.75 15.42
C GLY A 162 4.73 12.07 16.90
N ASP A 163 5.68 12.95 17.16
CA ASP A 163 6.03 13.42 18.50
C ASP A 163 5.90 14.94 18.55
N SER A 164 5.04 15.47 19.42
CA SER A 164 4.85 16.92 19.56
C SER A 164 5.84 17.59 20.52
N SER A 165 6.63 16.82 21.28
CA SER A 165 7.66 17.34 22.18
C SER A 165 8.93 17.75 21.43
N ILE A 166 9.13 17.18 20.24
CA ILE A 166 10.13 17.57 19.26
C ILE A 166 9.40 18.08 18.01
N PRO A 167 10.02 18.89 17.12
CA PRO A 167 9.37 19.34 15.89
C PRO A 167 9.30 18.21 14.84
N ALA A 168 8.63 17.10 15.16
CA ALA A 168 8.60 15.87 14.35
C ALA A 168 7.16 15.30 14.21
N MET A 169 6.21 16.18 13.88
CA MET A 169 4.87 15.78 13.48
C MET A 169 4.78 15.66 11.95
N SER A 170 3.99 14.71 11.44
CA SER A 170 3.72 14.52 10.02
C SER A 170 3.04 15.73 9.39
N GLY A 171 2.88 15.73 8.06
CA GLY A 171 1.84 16.52 7.40
C GLY A 171 0.43 16.12 7.85
N GLU A 172 -0.58 16.93 7.54
CA GLU A 172 -1.97 16.54 7.74
C GLU A 172 -2.37 15.43 6.76
N ASN A 173 -2.97 14.38 7.28
CA ASN A 173 -3.55 13.27 6.52
C ASN A 173 -5.05 13.17 6.82
N VAL A 174 -5.77 12.42 5.98
CA VAL A 174 -7.23 12.28 6.09
C VAL A 174 -7.64 10.82 5.92
N PHE A 175 -8.66 10.40 6.67
CA PHE A 175 -9.33 9.12 6.47
C PHE A 175 -10.83 9.24 6.75
N GLU A 176 -11.60 8.26 6.30
CA GLU A 176 -13.01 8.12 6.62
C GLU A 176 -13.27 6.79 7.32
N THR A 177 -13.97 6.81 8.45
CA THR A 177 -14.38 5.59 9.15
C THR A 177 -15.45 4.84 8.39
N PHE A 178 -15.50 3.52 8.56
CA PHE A 178 -16.57 2.72 7.96
C PHE A 178 -17.93 3.06 8.55
N PRO A 179 -19.02 2.81 7.80
CA PRO A 179 -20.34 2.96 8.34
C PRO A 179 -20.63 1.88 9.40
N THR A 180 -21.62 2.14 10.24
CA THR A 180 -22.12 1.14 11.19
C THR A 180 -22.58 -0.12 10.41
N PRO A 181 -22.23 -1.33 10.86
CA PRO A 181 -22.60 -2.55 10.16
C PRO A 181 -24.12 -2.71 10.17
N SER A 182 -24.72 -2.92 9.01
CA SER A 182 -26.13 -3.27 8.88
C SER A 182 -26.35 -4.02 7.55
N PRO A 183 -27.50 -4.69 7.37
CA PRO A 183 -27.79 -5.44 6.15
C PRO A 183 -27.76 -4.61 4.85
N ASN A 184 -27.84 -3.28 4.95
CA ASN A 184 -27.89 -2.38 3.80
C ASN A 184 -26.76 -1.33 3.83
N SER A 185 -25.70 -1.58 4.60
CA SER A 185 -24.61 -0.62 4.83
C SER A 185 -23.26 -1.29 4.65
N TYR A 186 -22.60 -0.95 3.55
CA TYR A 186 -21.34 -1.55 3.13
C TYR A 186 -20.33 -0.46 2.75
N PRO A 187 -19.02 -0.71 2.89
CA PRO A 187 -18.01 0.12 2.24
C PRO A 187 -18.25 0.14 0.72
N HIS A 188 -17.90 1.23 0.05
CA HIS A 188 -18.21 1.40 -1.36
C HIS A 188 -17.49 0.37 -2.23
N ARG A 189 -16.19 0.20 -1.99
CA ARG A 189 -15.31 -0.74 -2.71
C ARG A 189 -14.31 -1.34 -1.74
N ILE A 190 -14.14 -2.67 -1.81
CA ILE A 190 -13.08 -3.39 -1.12
C ILE A 190 -12.16 -3.96 -2.22
N ALA A 191 -10.94 -3.46 -2.27
CA ALA A 191 -9.91 -4.05 -3.12
C ALA A 191 -9.33 -5.28 -2.44
N VAL A 192 -9.12 -6.35 -3.19
CA VAL A 192 -8.46 -7.57 -2.73
C VAL A 192 -7.25 -7.81 -3.61
N ILE A 193 -6.06 -7.85 -3.01
CA ILE A 193 -4.78 -8.03 -3.69
C ILE A 193 -3.90 -8.97 -2.86
N GLY A 194 -2.91 -9.59 -3.50
CA GLY A 194 -1.91 -10.43 -2.84
C GLY A 194 -0.66 -10.48 -3.70
N ASP A 195 0.41 -11.05 -3.16
CA ASP A 195 1.65 -11.32 -3.89
C ASP A 195 2.21 -10.06 -4.59
N LEU A 196 2.15 -8.91 -3.92
CA LEU A 196 2.46 -7.62 -4.56
C LEU A 196 3.93 -7.50 -4.94
N GLY A 197 4.84 -7.78 -4.01
CA GLY A 197 6.24 -7.39 -4.12
C GLY A 197 6.43 -5.89 -4.32
N LEU A 198 7.55 -5.52 -4.96
CA LEU A 198 7.86 -4.12 -5.26
C LEU A 198 8.59 -4.03 -6.60
N THR A 199 7.81 -4.17 -7.66
CA THR A 199 8.25 -4.24 -9.06
C THR A 199 7.54 -3.21 -9.94
N SER A 200 7.94 -3.06 -11.20
CA SER A 200 7.21 -2.24 -12.18
C SER A 200 5.74 -2.65 -12.37
N ASN A 201 5.45 -3.95 -12.29
CA ASN A 201 4.07 -4.43 -12.37
C ASN A 201 3.30 -4.07 -11.10
N THR A 202 3.96 -4.11 -9.93
CA THR A 202 3.37 -3.68 -8.65
C THR A 202 2.92 -2.23 -8.73
N THR A 203 3.72 -1.35 -9.35
CA THR A 203 3.33 0.07 -9.50
C THR A 203 2.05 0.20 -10.32
N THR A 204 1.94 -0.56 -11.42
CA THR A 204 0.73 -0.57 -12.26
C THR A 204 -0.49 -1.10 -11.51
N THR A 205 -0.32 -2.16 -10.71
CA THR A 205 -1.40 -2.67 -9.84
C THR A 205 -1.86 -1.59 -8.86
N ILE A 206 -0.93 -0.87 -8.22
CA ILE A 206 -1.24 0.21 -7.28
C ILE A 206 -1.90 1.39 -8.00
N ASP A 207 -1.47 1.75 -9.20
CA ASP A 207 -2.11 2.79 -10.01
C ASP A 207 -3.57 2.44 -10.31
N HIS A 208 -3.86 1.18 -10.66
CA HIS A 208 -5.23 0.71 -10.83
C HIS A 208 -6.04 0.73 -9.53
N LEU A 209 -5.42 0.42 -8.38
CA LEU A 209 -6.09 0.53 -7.08
C LEU A 209 -6.49 1.97 -6.80
N ILE A 210 -5.56 2.92 -6.96
CA ILE A 210 -5.81 4.35 -6.74
C ILE A 210 -6.94 4.84 -7.65
N GLN A 211 -6.92 4.47 -8.94
CA GLN A 211 -7.99 4.84 -9.88
C GLN A 211 -9.36 4.28 -9.50
N ASN A 212 -9.41 3.13 -8.82
CA ASN A 212 -10.65 2.52 -8.35
C ASN A 212 -11.11 3.04 -6.99
N ASP A 213 -10.36 3.90 -6.31
CA ASP A 213 -10.73 4.56 -5.06
C ASP A 213 -11.39 3.62 -4.03
N PRO A 214 -10.71 2.54 -3.58
CA PRO A 214 -11.27 1.60 -2.63
C PRO A 214 -11.37 2.22 -1.24
N SER A 215 -12.47 1.91 -0.54
CA SER A 215 -12.62 2.23 0.88
C SER A 215 -11.73 1.37 1.77
N MET A 216 -11.32 0.19 1.28
CA MET A 216 -10.48 -0.76 1.99
C MET A 216 -9.61 -1.54 1.02
N ILE A 217 -8.37 -1.84 1.43
CA ILE A 217 -7.51 -2.81 0.76
C ILE A 217 -7.34 -4.02 1.69
N LEU A 218 -7.71 -5.19 1.21
CA LEU A 218 -7.39 -6.48 1.82
C LEU A 218 -6.16 -7.06 1.13
N MET A 219 -5.03 -7.05 1.85
CA MET A 219 -3.77 -7.66 1.41
C MET A 219 -3.72 -9.13 1.84
N VAL A 220 -3.62 -10.05 0.89
CA VAL A 220 -3.62 -11.49 1.10
C VAL A 220 -2.21 -12.05 0.92
N GLY A 221 -1.37 -11.90 1.95
CA GLY A 221 -0.03 -12.50 2.00
C GLY A 221 0.99 -11.88 1.04
N ASP A 222 2.25 -12.33 1.17
CA ASP A 222 3.38 -12.02 0.29
C ASP A 222 3.52 -10.54 -0.14
N LEU A 223 3.94 -9.70 0.83
CA LEU A 223 4.01 -8.25 0.66
C LEU A 223 5.28 -7.79 -0.06
N SER A 224 6.45 -7.83 0.59
CA SER A 224 7.66 -7.18 0.08
C SER A 224 8.60 -8.09 -0.73
N TYR A 225 8.47 -9.41 -0.58
CA TYR A 225 9.43 -10.41 -1.05
C TYR A 225 10.90 -10.12 -0.64
N ALA A 226 11.13 -9.54 0.54
CA ALA A 226 12.48 -9.35 1.10
C ALA A 226 13.31 -10.64 1.17
N ASN A 227 12.66 -11.81 1.18
CA ASN A 227 13.28 -13.15 1.20
C ASN A 227 13.69 -13.68 -0.19
N GLN A 228 13.59 -12.87 -1.24
CA GLN A 228 14.17 -13.12 -2.56
C GLN A 228 15.57 -12.53 -2.72
N TYR A 229 16.17 -12.06 -1.63
CA TYR A 229 17.43 -11.34 -1.61
C TYR A 229 18.40 -11.93 -0.57
N GLN A 230 19.69 -11.82 -0.85
CA GLN A 230 20.73 -12.00 0.17
C GLN A 230 20.75 -10.79 1.12
N THR A 231 21.32 -10.96 2.31
CA THR A 231 21.44 -9.90 3.33
C THR A 231 22.21 -8.67 2.87
N THR A 232 23.08 -8.81 1.87
CA THR A 232 23.83 -7.73 1.22
C THR A 232 23.00 -6.92 0.22
N GLY A 233 21.77 -7.35 -0.08
CA GLY A 233 20.89 -6.72 -1.05
C GLY A 233 21.25 -7.08 -2.49
N GLY A 234 21.33 -6.08 -3.37
CA GLY A 234 21.59 -6.28 -4.78
C GLY A 234 20.33 -6.65 -5.57
N LYS A 235 20.44 -7.60 -6.50
CA LYS A 235 19.34 -8.02 -7.37
C LYS A 235 18.59 -9.21 -6.78
N GLY A 236 17.29 -9.05 -6.56
CA GLY A 236 16.42 -10.14 -6.15
C GLY A 236 16.37 -11.27 -7.18
N VAL A 237 16.09 -12.48 -6.71
CA VAL A 237 16.02 -13.69 -7.53
C VAL A 237 14.62 -14.32 -7.47
N PRO A 238 14.08 -14.83 -8.59
CA PRO A 238 12.75 -15.47 -8.60
C PRO A 238 12.65 -16.70 -7.70
N SER A 239 13.78 -17.36 -7.42
CA SER A 239 13.84 -18.54 -6.55
C SER A 239 15.14 -18.52 -5.76
N PHE A 240 15.04 -18.14 -4.49
CA PHE A 240 16.20 -18.03 -3.60
C PHE A 240 16.98 -19.35 -3.49
N SER A 241 16.29 -20.46 -3.24
CA SER A 241 16.92 -21.77 -3.07
C SER A 241 17.62 -22.30 -4.32
N ARG A 242 17.17 -21.90 -5.52
CA ARG A 242 17.84 -22.28 -6.78
C ARG A 242 19.04 -21.40 -7.09
N ALA A 243 18.96 -20.11 -6.78
CA ALA A 243 20.03 -19.16 -7.07
C ALA A 243 21.17 -19.24 -6.03
N PHE A 244 20.84 -19.54 -4.77
CA PHE A 244 21.78 -19.61 -3.66
C PHE A 244 21.63 -20.94 -2.91
N PRO A 245 21.94 -22.08 -3.56
CA PRO A 245 21.77 -23.41 -2.95
C PRO A 245 22.68 -23.63 -1.73
N ASP A 246 23.82 -22.95 -1.69
CA ASP A 246 24.82 -23.05 -0.62
C ASP A 246 24.64 -21.99 0.47
N ALA A 247 23.57 -21.18 0.41
CA ALA A 247 23.29 -20.19 1.46
C ALA A 247 23.06 -20.92 2.80
N PRO A 248 23.70 -20.47 3.90
CA PRO A 248 23.62 -21.18 5.18
C PRO A 248 22.23 -21.12 5.82
N ILE A 249 21.38 -20.19 5.37
CA ILE A 249 20.00 -20.01 5.78
C ILE A 249 19.23 -19.29 4.67
N ARG A 250 17.89 -19.32 4.72
CA ARG A 250 17.06 -18.43 3.89
C ARG A 250 17.23 -16.98 4.35
N GLU A 251 18.05 -16.24 3.62
CA GLU A 251 18.35 -14.82 3.88
C GLU A 251 17.16 -13.90 3.56
N THR A 252 17.27 -12.66 4.03
CA THR A 252 16.35 -11.58 3.69
C THR A 252 17.10 -10.25 3.59
N TYR A 253 16.66 -9.37 2.69
CA TYR A 253 17.08 -7.97 2.64
C TYR A 253 15.97 -7.08 3.17
N GLN A 254 16.01 -6.83 4.48
CA GLN A 254 14.96 -6.09 5.19
C GLN A 254 14.66 -4.68 4.66
N PRO A 255 15.61 -3.91 4.07
CA PRO A 255 15.28 -2.63 3.44
C PRO A 255 14.21 -2.68 2.34
N ARG A 256 13.90 -3.87 1.80
CA ARG A 256 12.74 -4.04 0.90
C ARG A 256 11.40 -3.83 1.60
N TRP A 257 11.31 -4.09 2.91
CA TRP A 257 10.14 -3.74 3.71
C TRP A 257 9.99 -2.23 3.86
N ASP A 258 11.07 -1.52 4.20
CA ASP A 258 11.04 -0.06 4.30
C ASP A 258 10.67 0.59 2.96
N ALA A 259 11.28 0.11 1.87
CA ALA A 259 10.97 0.56 0.53
C ALA A 259 9.51 0.31 0.14
N TRP A 260 8.97 -0.86 0.50
CA TRP A 260 7.58 -1.20 0.27
C TRP A 260 6.64 -0.29 1.08
N GLY A 261 6.93 -0.06 2.35
CA GLY A 261 6.15 0.83 3.22
C GLY A 261 6.16 2.29 2.74
N ARG A 262 7.27 2.77 2.16
CA ARG A 262 7.35 4.12 1.57
C ARG A 262 6.58 4.24 0.28
N TYR A 263 6.54 3.17 -0.52
CA TYR A 263 5.81 3.16 -1.78
C TYR A 263 4.29 3.06 -1.57
N ALA A 264 3.88 2.20 -0.63
CA ALA A 264 2.48 1.80 -0.44
C ALA A 264 1.75 2.61 0.65
N GLY A 265 2.48 3.33 1.51
CA GLY A 265 1.93 4.19 2.56
C GLY A 265 1.79 5.65 2.16
#